data_AF-A0A9E5YLS1-F1
#
_entry.id   AF-A0A9E5YLS1-F1
#
_cell.length_a   1.000
_cell.length_b   1.000
_cell.length_c   1.000
_cell.angle_alpha   90.00
_cell.angle_beta   90.00
_cell.angle_gamma   90.00
#
_symmetry.space_group_name_H-M   'P 1'
#
loop_
_entity.id
_entity.type
_entity.pdbx_description
1 polymer ?
#
loop_
_entity_poly.entity_id
_entity_poly.type
_entity_poly.pdbx_seq_one_letter_code
_entity_poly.pdbx_strand_id
1 'polypeptide(L)'
;MRNQDDQIKVVEAMAKREEMIGQIYTIFAKKFPEHKNFWTQIAKEEDEHARLLRTITINIMEGSLSLTEERFEKERLAYSMDYIQDRLASAENVEGNMTDALKIALDIEDSLVEKGFLKIFKGDAPRLKEILNSLILATEVHRERIRAILAKGKI
;
A
#
# COMPACT_ATOMS: atom_id res chain seq x y z
N MET A 1 14.29 -21.41 -8.40
CA MET A 1 13.85 -20.50 -9.48
C MET A 1 12.34 -20.59 -9.53
N ARG A 2 11.63 -19.58 -9.00
CA ARG A 2 10.16 -19.54 -9.09
C ARG A 2 9.73 -19.62 -10.55
N ASN A 3 8.76 -20.48 -10.82
CA ASN A 3 8.04 -20.42 -12.07
C ASN A 3 7.34 -19.04 -12.18
N GLN A 4 7.04 -18.65 -13.41
CA GLN A 4 6.41 -17.37 -13.74
C GLN A 4 5.14 -17.11 -12.89
N ASP A 5 4.34 -18.15 -12.64
CA ASP A 5 3.11 -18.08 -11.84
C ASP A 5 3.36 -17.61 -10.40
N ASP A 6 4.41 -18.08 -9.76
CA ASP A 6 4.73 -17.68 -8.39
C ASP A 6 5.21 -16.23 -8.28
N GLN A 7 5.79 -15.68 -9.35
CA GLN A 7 6.15 -14.26 -9.42
C GLN A 7 4.90 -13.40 -9.62
N ILE A 8 4.01 -13.83 -10.51
CA ILE A 8 2.71 -13.19 -10.75
C ILE A 8 1.88 -13.15 -9.46
N LYS A 9 1.80 -14.26 -8.70
CA LYS A 9 1.09 -14.32 -7.42
C LYS A 9 1.61 -13.32 -6.40
N VAL A 10 2.92 -13.07 -6.38
CA VAL A 10 3.51 -12.06 -5.50
C VAL A 10 3.08 -10.66 -5.89
N VAL A 11 3.21 -10.31 -7.17
CA VAL A 11 2.81 -8.99 -7.67
C VAL A 11 1.32 -8.77 -7.41
N GLU A 12 0.50 -9.79 -7.63
CA GLU A 12 -0.94 -9.72 -7.36
C GLU A 12 -1.25 -9.57 -5.87
N ALA A 13 -0.51 -10.25 -4.99
CA ALA A 13 -0.66 -10.05 -3.55
C ALA A 13 -0.27 -8.62 -3.12
N MET A 14 0.76 -8.02 -3.72
CA MET A 14 1.08 -6.61 -3.49
C MET A 14 -0.04 -5.70 -3.98
N ALA A 15 -0.56 -5.93 -5.18
CA ALA A 15 -1.64 -5.11 -5.74
C ALA A 15 -2.90 -5.17 -4.86
N LYS A 16 -3.28 -6.38 -4.41
CA LYS A 16 -4.39 -6.58 -3.47
C LYS A 16 -4.18 -5.85 -2.16
N ARG A 17 -2.94 -5.80 -1.67
CA ARG A 17 -2.62 -5.04 -0.45
C ARG A 17 -2.95 -3.56 -0.61
N GLU A 18 -2.52 -2.94 -1.72
CA GLU A 18 -2.84 -1.53 -1.99
C GLU A 18 -4.36 -1.33 -2.13
N GLU A 19 -5.08 -2.25 -2.77
CA GLU A 19 -6.54 -2.20 -2.84
C GLU A 19 -7.20 -2.25 -1.46
N MET A 20 -6.69 -3.07 -0.53
CA MET A 20 -7.20 -3.12 0.84
C MET A 20 -6.96 -1.82 1.59
N ILE A 21 -5.82 -1.16 1.36
CA ILE A 21 -5.55 0.17 1.92
C ILE A 21 -6.51 1.22 1.31
N GLY A 22 -6.73 1.16 0.00
CA GLY A 22 -7.74 1.99 -0.67
C GLY A 22 -9.16 1.78 -0.12
N GLN A 23 -9.51 0.55 0.24
CA GLN A 23 -10.78 0.22 0.92
C GLN A 23 -10.86 0.83 2.32
N ILE A 24 -9.78 0.78 3.11
CA ILE A 24 -9.70 1.44 4.43
C ILE A 24 -9.99 2.94 4.27
N TYR A 25 -9.33 3.60 3.32
CA TYR A 25 -9.55 5.02 3.07
C TYR A 25 -10.94 5.32 2.53
N THR A 26 -11.53 4.43 1.73
CA THR A 26 -12.93 4.53 1.30
C THR A 26 -13.91 4.42 2.48
N ILE A 27 -13.63 3.55 3.46
CA ILE A 27 -14.42 3.44 4.69
C ILE A 27 -14.32 4.73 5.49
N PHE A 28 -13.12 5.29 5.66
CA PHE A 28 -12.95 6.59 6.32
C PHE A 28 -13.66 7.72 5.58
N ALA A 29 -13.64 7.75 4.25
CA ALA A 29 -14.38 8.73 3.47
C ALA A 29 -15.90 8.68 3.73
N LYS A 30 -16.45 7.49 3.98
CA LYS A 30 -17.87 7.30 4.34
C LYS A 30 -18.16 7.69 5.78
N LYS A 31 -17.28 7.31 6.72
CA LYS A 31 -17.45 7.59 8.17
C LYS A 31 -17.20 9.04 8.55
N PHE A 32 -16.34 9.75 7.81
CA PHE A 32 -15.97 11.15 8.07
C PHE A 32 -16.27 12.06 6.86
N PRO A 33 -17.55 12.38 6.59
CA PRO A 33 -17.95 13.14 5.41
C PRO A 33 -17.28 14.51 5.27
N GLU A 34 -16.97 15.19 6.39
CA GLU A 34 -16.26 16.48 6.40
C GLU A 34 -14.86 16.40 5.77
N HIS A 35 -14.24 15.22 5.85
CA HIS A 35 -12.91 14.93 5.30
C HIS A 35 -12.98 13.99 4.09
N LYS A 36 -14.17 13.82 3.50
CA LYS A 36 -14.40 12.87 2.39
C LYS A 36 -13.45 13.08 1.23
N ASN A 37 -13.20 14.32 0.82
CA ASN A 37 -12.34 14.63 -0.32
C ASN A 37 -10.90 14.15 -0.08
N PHE A 38 -10.39 14.37 1.14
CA PHE A 38 -9.06 13.93 1.54
C PHE A 38 -8.94 12.41 1.45
N TRP A 39 -9.85 11.68 2.09
CA TRP A 39 -9.83 10.22 2.10
C TRP A 39 -10.09 9.60 0.73
N THR A 40 -11.02 10.16 -0.04
CA THR A 40 -11.33 9.71 -1.41
C THR A 40 -10.14 9.90 -2.33
N GLN A 41 -9.38 10.98 -2.16
CA GLN A 41 -8.18 11.21 -2.95
C GLN A 41 -7.12 10.14 -2.67
N ILE A 42 -6.80 9.89 -1.40
CA ILE A 42 -5.80 8.85 -1.06
C ILE A 42 -6.28 7.47 -1.52
N ALA A 43 -7.56 7.13 -1.33
CA ALA A 43 -8.12 5.87 -1.82
C ALA A 43 -7.91 5.66 -3.33
N LYS A 44 -8.10 6.71 -4.14
CA LYS A 44 -7.85 6.66 -5.58
C LYS A 44 -6.37 6.48 -5.92
N GLU A 45 -5.48 7.12 -5.17
CA GLU A 45 -4.03 6.99 -5.31
C GLU A 45 -3.62 5.53 -5.03
N GLU A 46 -4.20 4.86 -4.03
CA GLU A 46 -3.94 3.43 -3.78
C GLU A 46 -4.48 2.50 -4.88
N ASP A 47 -5.64 2.81 -5.46
CA ASP A 47 -6.14 2.08 -6.63
C ASP A 47 -5.19 2.23 -7.84
N GLU A 48 -4.54 3.40 -7.99
CA GLU A 48 -3.52 3.63 -9.00
C GLU A 48 -2.25 2.83 -8.74
N HIS A 49 -1.83 2.72 -7.46
CA HIS A 49 -0.70 1.86 -7.06
C HIS A 49 -0.96 0.39 -7.41
N ALA A 50 -2.15 -0.12 -7.09
CA ALA A 50 -2.55 -1.48 -7.44
C ALA A 50 -2.50 -1.74 -8.95
N ARG A 51 -3.01 -0.78 -9.75
CA ARG A 51 -2.93 -0.85 -11.22
C ARG A 51 -1.49 -0.85 -11.71
N LEU A 52 -0.65 0.03 -11.16
CA LEU A 52 0.76 0.13 -11.54
C LEU A 52 1.52 -1.17 -11.23
N LEU A 53 1.28 -1.77 -10.07
CA LEU A 53 1.85 -3.08 -9.71
C LEU A 53 1.44 -4.16 -10.71
N ARG A 54 0.18 -4.22 -11.14
CA ARG A 54 -0.26 -5.21 -12.14
C ARG A 54 0.37 -5.05 -13.51
N THR A 55 0.95 -3.88 -13.84
CA THR A 55 1.76 -3.73 -15.07
C THR A 55 3.06 -4.54 -15.00
N ILE A 56 3.56 -4.85 -13.81
CA ILE A 56 4.73 -5.71 -13.59
C ILE A 56 4.42 -7.14 -14.06
N THR A 57 3.18 -7.61 -13.83
CA THR A 57 2.72 -8.93 -14.24
C THR A 57 2.86 -9.15 -15.74
N ILE A 58 2.55 -8.13 -16.55
CA ILE A 58 2.70 -8.17 -18.01
C ILE A 58 4.17 -8.38 -18.39
N ASN A 59 5.08 -7.61 -17.76
CA ASN A 59 6.52 -7.74 -18.02
C ASN A 59 7.08 -9.12 -17.61
N ILE A 60 6.55 -9.71 -16.53
CA ILE A 60 6.90 -11.08 -16.11
C ILE A 60 6.41 -12.09 -17.15
N MET A 61 5.18 -11.91 -17.67
CA MET A 61 4.62 -12.80 -18.69
C MET A 61 5.37 -12.75 -20.02
N GLU A 62 5.85 -11.58 -20.40
CA GLU A 62 6.65 -11.36 -21.60
C GLU A 62 8.12 -11.78 -21.42
N GLY A 63 8.54 -12.16 -20.21
CA GLY A 63 9.92 -12.52 -19.87
C GLY A 63 10.88 -11.33 -19.83
N SER A 64 10.38 -10.09 -19.94
CA SER A 64 11.17 -8.86 -19.85
C SER A 64 11.54 -8.49 -18.40
N LEU A 65 10.93 -9.17 -17.43
CA LEU A 65 11.21 -9.03 -16.00
C LEU A 65 11.19 -10.38 -15.27
N SER A 66 12.08 -10.56 -14.29
CA SER A 66 12.06 -11.71 -13.38
C SER A 66 12.36 -11.30 -11.93
N LEU A 67 11.59 -11.87 -11.01
CA LEU A 67 11.67 -11.69 -9.56
C LEU A 67 12.43 -12.91 -8.96
N THR A 68 13.66 -12.74 -8.49
CA THR A 68 14.46 -13.87 -7.95
C THR A 68 14.13 -14.16 -6.47
N GLU A 69 14.40 -15.39 -6.00
CA GLU A 69 14.04 -15.84 -4.65
C GLU A 69 14.74 -15.06 -3.51
N GLU A 70 16.01 -14.69 -3.67
CA GLU A 70 16.73 -13.83 -2.71
C GLU A 70 16.14 -12.41 -2.59
N ARG A 71 15.29 -12.02 -3.55
CA ARG A 71 14.74 -10.66 -3.68
C ARG A 71 13.34 -10.51 -3.05
N PHE A 72 12.74 -11.59 -2.52
CA PHE A 72 11.34 -11.60 -2.06
C PHE A 72 11.09 -12.52 -0.86
N GLU A 73 10.99 -11.94 0.35
CA GLU A 73 10.58 -12.62 1.57
C GLU A 73 9.05 -12.85 1.57
N LYS A 74 8.61 -14.05 1.19
CA LYS A 74 7.20 -14.48 1.14
C LYS A 74 6.51 -14.29 2.49
N GLU A 75 7.24 -14.62 3.55
CA GLU A 75 6.80 -14.55 4.94
C GLU A 75 6.45 -13.10 5.29
N ARG A 76 7.30 -12.16 4.88
CA ARG A 76 7.09 -10.73 5.13
C ARG A 76 5.90 -10.16 4.36
N LEU A 77 5.68 -10.63 3.14
CA LEU A 77 4.49 -10.28 2.37
C LEU A 77 3.23 -10.82 3.04
N ALA A 78 3.23 -12.06 3.51
CA ALA A 78 2.11 -12.64 4.25
C ALA A 78 1.81 -11.85 5.54
N TYR A 79 2.83 -11.57 6.36
CA TYR A 79 2.66 -10.74 7.56
C TYR A 79 2.10 -9.35 7.25
N SER A 80 2.53 -8.74 6.14
CA SER A 80 2.02 -7.44 5.70
C SER A 80 0.55 -7.52 5.28
N MET A 81 0.15 -8.59 4.60
CA MET A 81 -1.25 -8.83 4.22
C MET A 81 -2.14 -9.03 5.45
N ASP A 82 -1.73 -9.88 6.39
CA ASP A 82 -2.48 -10.13 7.63
C ASP A 82 -2.64 -8.84 8.44
N TYR A 83 -1.56 -8.05 8.54
CA TYR A 83 -1.59 -6.75 9.20
C TYR A 83 -2.60 -5.77 8.57
N ILE A 84 -2.64 -5.67 7.23
CA ILE A 84 -3.61 -4.80 6.55
C ILE A 84 -5.03 -5.34 6.68
N GLN A 85 -5.23 -6.66 6.69
CA GLN A 85 -6.53 -7.29 6.95
C GLN A 85 -7.07 -6.92 8.34
N ASP A 86 -6.22 -6.94 9.36
CA ASP A 86 -6.58 -6.52 10.73
C ASP A 86 -6.91 -5.02 10.80
N ARG A 87 -6.16 -4.18 10.07
CA ARG A 87 -6.41 -2.73 9.98
C ARG A 87 -7.71 -2.43 9.24
N LEU A 88 -8.08 -3.23 8.23
CA LEU A 88 -9.37 -3.14 7.55
C LEU A 88 -10.53 -3.43 8.51
N ALA A 89 -10.45 -4.53 9.27
CA ALA A 89 -11.43 -4.82 10.31
C ALA A 89 -11.50 -3.72 11.38
N SER A 90 -10.36 -3.14 11.75
CA SER A 90 -10.30 -2.01 12.69
C SER A 90 -11.00 -0.78 12.12
N ALA A 91 -10.79 -0.45 10.83
CA ALA A 91 -11.39 0.69 10.17
C ALA A 91 -12.92 0.60 10.10
N GLU A 92 -13.47 -0.60 9.90
CA GLU A 92 -14.93 -0.85 9.95
C GLU A 92 -15.52 -0.56 11.33
N ASN A 93 -14.77 -0.88 12.39
CA ASN A 93 -15.17 -0.73 13.79
C ASN A 93 -14.77 0.61 14.43
N VAL A 94 -14.15 1.55 13.68
CA VAL A 94 -13.89 2.90 14.19
C VAL A 94 -15.23 3.59 14.49
N GLU A 95 -15.46 3.84 15.78
CA GLU A 95 -16.60 4.58 16.30
C GLU A 95 -16.12 5.93 16.86
N GLY A 96 -16.32 7.00 16.10
CA GLY A 96 -16.61 8.29 16.72
C GLY A 96 -15.56 9.40 16.69
N ASN A 97 -14.31 9.19 16.26
CA ASN A 97 -13.42 10.34 16.02
C ASN A 97 -12.43 10.18 14.85
N MET A 98 -12.25 11.28 14.11
CA MET A 98 -11.35 11.38 12.96
C MET A 98 -9.89 11.16 13.34
N THR A 99 -9.52 11.51 14.56
CA THR A 99 -8.16 11.36 15.09
C THR A 99 -7.72 9.89 15.11
N ASP A 100 -8.60 8.97 15.49
CA ASP A 100 -8.27 7.53 15.51
C ASP A 100 -8.18 6.95 14.10
N ALA A 101 -9.00 7.42 13.16
CA ALA A 101 -8.83 7.09 11.75
C ALA A 101 -7.50 7.59 11.18
N LEU A 102 -7.09 8.81 11.53
CA LEU A 102 -5.78 9.37 11.16
C LEU A 102 -4.62 8.58 11.79
N LYS A 103 -4.75 8.12 13.04
CA LYS A 103 -3.74 7.25 13.68
C LYS A 103 -3.63 5.90 12.97
N ILE A 104 -4.75 5.27 12.61
CA ILE A 104 -4.75 4.01 11.85
C ILE A 104 -4.10 4.23 10.49
N ALA A 105 -4.48 5.29 9.77
CA ALA A 105 -3.88 5.63 8.48
C ALA A 105 -2.37 5.87 8.61
N LEU A 106 -1.95 6.61 9.63
CA LEU A 106 -0.54 6.89 9.86
C LEU A 106 0.25 5.61 10.17
N ASP A 107 -0.28 4.73 11.01
CA ASP A 107 0.31 3.43 11.35
C ASP A 107 0.43 2.51 10.12
N ILE A 108 -0.51 2.58 9.18
CA ILE A 108 -0.41 1.87 7.89
C ILE A 108 0.77 2.41 7.08
N GLU A 109 0.83 3.73 6.85
CA GLU A 109 1.88 4.34 6.03
C GLU A 109 3.28 4.25 6.67
N ASP A 110 3.38 4.43 8.00
CA ASP A 110 4.64 4.25 8.72
C ASP A 110 5.12 2.81 8.65
N SER A 111 4.22 1.82 8.75
CA SER A 111 4.59 0.41 8.61
C SER A 111 5.19 0.09 7.24
N LEU A 112 4.80 0.82 6.19
CA LEU A 112 5.34 0.68 4.84
C LEU A 112 6.75 1.25 4.71
N VAL A 113 6.96 2.45 5.26
CA VAL A 113 8.23 3.15 5.20
C VAL A 113 9.27 2.53 6.11
N GLU A 114 8.98 2.38 7.40
CA GLU A 114 9.94 1.99 8.43
C GLU A 114 10.42 0.56 8.27
N LYS A 115 9.50 -0.33 7.89
CA LYS A 115 9.87 -1.73 7.61
C LYS A 115 10.63 -1.81 6.27
N GLY A 116 10.71 -0.74 5.48
CA GLY A 116 11.29 -0.82 4.15
C GLY A 116 10.61 -1.92 3.35
N PHE A 117 9.30 -2.08 3.51
CA PHE A 117 8.54 -3.15 2.86
C PHE A 117 8.76 -3.08 1.36
N LEU A 118 8.76 -1.88 0.78
CA LEU A 118 9.05 -1.65 -0.64
C LEU A 118 10.54 -1.77 -1.00
N LYS A 119 11.44 -1.76 -0.02
CA LYS A 119 12.91 -1.91 -0.20
C LYS A 119 13.36 -3.38 -0.20
N ILE A 120 12.53 -4.32 0.25
CA ILE A 120 12.83 -5.76 0.16
C ILE A 120 12.91 -6.21 -1.30
N PHE A 121 12.19 -5.51 -2.16
CA PHE A 121 12.15 -5.69 -3.60
C PHE A 121 13.43 -5.10 -4.22
N LYS A 122 14.52 -5.88 -4.19
CA LYS A 122 15.75 -5.52 -4.92
C LYS A 122 15.63 -6.06 -6.33
N GLY A 123 15.82 -5.23 -7.36
CA GLY A 123 15.84 -5.68 -8.74
C GLY A 123 16.74 -4.81 -9.60
N ASP A 124 17.52 -5.44 -10.47
CA ASP A 124 18.42 -4.75 -11.40
C ASP A 124 17.68 -4.24 -12.66
N ALA A 125 16.41 -4.60 -12.82
CA ALA A 125 15.57 -4.13 -13.91
C ALA A 125 15.15 -2.67 -13.64
N PRO A 126 15.57 -1.70 -14.49
CA PRO A 126 15.28 -0.29 -14.28
C PRO A 126 13.78 -0.01 -14.08
N ARG A 127 12.94 -0.70 -14.85
CA ARG A 127 11.48 -0.54 -14.79
C ARG A 127 10.86 -0.92 -13.45
N LEU A 128 11.33 -2.02 -12.85
CA LEU A 128 10.86 -2.45 -11.52
C LEU A 128 11.27 -1.43 -10.46
N LYS A 129 12.50 -0.92 -10.55
CA LYS A 129 13.01 0.09 -9.63
C LYS A 129 12.24 1.41 -9.74
N GLU A 130 11.88 1.84 -10.94
CA GLU A 130 11.03 3.03 -11.17
C GLU A 130 9.68 2.88 -10.49
N ILE A 131 9.00 1.75 -10.70
CA ILE A 131 7.68 1.50 -10.11
C ILE A 131 7.79 1.49 -8.58
N LEU A 132 8.72 0.72 -8.01
CA LEU A 132 8.89 0.65 -6.55
C LEU A 132 9.25 2.01 -5.94
N ASN A 133 10.10 2.80 -6.60
CA ASN A 133 10.42 4.15 -6.15
C ASN A 133 9.20 5.08 -6.19
N SER A 134 8.36 4.97 -7.23
CA SER A 134 7.12 5.76 -7.29
C SER A 134 6.16 5.42 -6.14
N LEU A 135 6.02 4.13 -5.80
CA LEU A 135 5.22 3.71 -4.64
C LEU A 135 5.82 4.26 -3.34
N ILE A 136 7.13 4.13 -3.14
CA ILE A 136 7.81 4.67 -1.94
C ILE A 136 7.52 6.17 -1.80
N LEU A 137 7.70 6.94 -2.86
CA LEU A 137 7.47 8.38 -2.83
C LEU A 137 6.00 8.73 -2.55
N ALA A 138 5.06 7.99 -3.13
CA ALA A 138 3.64 8.22 -2.91
C ALA A 138 3.22 7.89 -1.47
N THR A 139 3.66 6.75 -0.92
CA THR A 139 3.48 6.38 0.50
C THR A 139 4.03 7.46 1.44
N GLU A 140 5.23 7.99 1.16
CA GLU A 140 5.80 9.09 1.95
C GLU A 140 4.92 10.35 1.89
N VAL A 141 4.40 10.69 0.70
CA VAL A 141 3.47 11.82 0.53
C VAL A 141 2.17 11.59 1.30
N HIS A 142 1.60 10.37 1.28
CA HIS A 142 0.40 10.04 2.04
C HIS A 142 0.64 10.25 3.53
N ARG A 143 1.75 9.70 4.04
CA ARG A 143 2.16 9.84 5.43
C ARG A 143 2.26 11.29 5.86
N GLU A 144 2.94 12.14 5.08
CA GLU A 144 3.11 13.55 5.42
C GLU A 144 1.78 14.32 5.37
N ARG A 145 0.89 13.99 4.43
CA ARG A 145 -0.47 14.57 4.38
C ARG A 145 -1.29 14.19 5.61
N ILE A 146 -1.22 12.93 6.04
CA ILE A 146 -1.90 12.44 7.25
C ILE A 146 -1.34 13.14 8.50
N ARG A 147 -0.01 13.21 8.64
CA ARG A 147 0.67 13.93 9.74
C ARG A 147 0.28 15.39 9.80
N ALA A 148 0.19 16.06 8.64
CA ALA A 148 -0.18 17.46 8.57
C ALA A 148 -1.60 17.73 9.08
N ILE A 149 -2.55 16.82 8.84
CA ILE A 149 -3.91 16.94 9.38
C ILE A 149 -3.91 16.66 10.89
N LEU A 150 -3.22 15.60 11.32
CA LEU A 150 -3.14 15.22 12.74
C LEU A 150 -2.49 16.32 13.60
N ALA A 151 -1.41 16.93 13.11
CA ALA A 151 -0.70 18.02 13.80
C ALA A 151 -1.51 19.33 13.87
N LYS A 152 -2.44 19.54 12.95
CA LYS A 152 -3.29 20.75 12.93
C LYS A 152 -4.35 20.77 14.02
N GLY A 153 -4.60 19.64 14.70
CA GLY A 153 -5.01 19.57 16.12
C GLY A 153 -6.16 20.46 16.63
N LYS A 154 -7.02 20.98 15.76
CA LYS A 154 -8.36 21.48 16.07
C LYS A 154 -9.33 20.79 15.10
N ILE A 155 -9.65 19.54 15.42
CA ILE A 155 -10.80 18.82 14.86
C ILE A 155 -11.81 18.71 15.99
#